data_AF-Q4ACL5-F1
#
_entry.id   AF-Q4ACL5-F1
#
_cell.length_a   1.000
_cell.length_b   1.000
_cell.length_c   1.000
_cell.angle_alpha   90.00
_cell.angle_beta   90.00
_cell.angle_gamma   90.00
#
_symmetry.space_group_name_H-M   'P 1'
#
loop_
_entity.id
_entity.type
_entity.pdbx_description
1 polymer ?
#
loop_
_entity_poly.entity_id
_entity_poly.type
_entity_poly.pdbx_seq_one_letter_code
_entity_poly.pdbx_strand_id
1 'polypeptide(L)'
;MSEKSIIQEARDIQLAMELISLGARLQMLESETQLSRGRLIKLYKELRGSPPPKGMLPFSTDWFMTWEQNIHSSMFYNIYA
;
A
#
# COMPACT_ATOMS: atom_id res chain seq x y z
N MET A 1 -5.97 -6.39 -27.27
CA MET A 1 -6.30 -5.85 -25.93
C MET A 1 -7.19 -6.87 -25.26
N SER A 2 -6.64 -7.70 -24.36
CA SER A 2 -7.43 -8.69 -23.62
C SER A 2 -8.45 -7.96 -22.75
N GLU A 3 -9.72 -8.36 -22.82
CA GLU A 3 -10.78 -7.82 -21.97
C GLU A 3 -10.33 -7.88 -20.50
N LYS A 4 -10.31 -6.74 -19.82
CA LYS A 4 -10.05 -6.72 -18.38
C LYS A 4 -11.21 -7.44 -17.71
N SER A 5 -10.90 -8.55 -17.05
CA SER A 5 -11.89 -9.30 -16.27
C SER A 5 -12.47 -8.38 -15.19
N ILE A 6 -13.80 -8.20 -15.22
CA ILE A 6 -14.53 -7.41 -14.21
C ILE A 6 -14.27 -7.97 -12.80
N ILE A 7 -14.13 -9.30 -12.70
CA ILE A 7 -13.82 -9.98 -11.44
C ILE A 7 -12.44 -9.57 -10.93
N GLN A 8 -11.46 -9.43 -11.83
CA GLN A 8 -10.12 -8.99 -11.44
C GLN A 8 -10.12 -7.53 -10.99
N GLU A 9 -10.85 -6.65 -11.68
CA GLU A 9 -10.98 -5.25 -11.23
C GLU A 9 -11.64 -5.16 -9.85
N ALA A 10 -12.67 -5.96 -9.57
CA ALA A 10 -13.30 -6.00 -8.26
C ALA A 10 -12.33 -6.46 -7.16
N ARG A 11 -11.51 -7.48 -7.44
CA ARG A 11 -10.46 -7.95 -6.53
C ARG A 11 -9.41 -6.89 -6.25
N ASP A 12 -8.94 -6.19 -7.28
CA ASP A 12 -7.93 -5.15 -7.13
C ASP A 12 -8.45 -3.97 -6.27
N ILE A 13 -9.74 -3.62 -6.43
CA ILE A 13 -10.40 -2.61 -5.58
C ILE A 13 -10.48 -3.10 -4.14
N GLN A 14 -10.92 -4.33 -3.92
CA GLN A 14 -11.03 -4.88 -2.56
C GLN A 14 -9.68 -4.93 -1.86
N LEU A 15 -8.63 -5.38 -2.56
CA LEU A 15 -7.27 -5.39 -2.05
C LEU A 15 -6.77 -3.96 -1.72
N ALA A 16 -7.05 -2.99 -2.59
CA ALA A 16 -6.72 -1.59 -2.31
C ALA A 16 -7.45 -1.07 -1.06
N MET A 17 -8.73 -1.43 -0.86
CA MET A 17 -9.49 -1.03 0.32
C MET A 17 -8.89 -1.61 1.61
N GLU A 18 -8.56 -2.90 1.60
CA GLU A 18 -7.94 -3.59 2.74
C GLU A 18 -6.58 -2.96 3.08
N LEU A 19 -5.72 -2.74 2.09
CA LEU A 19 -4.42 -2.08 2.29
C LEU A 19 -4.57 -0.66 2.84
N ILE A 20 -5.52 0.14 2.33
CA ILE A 20 -5.79 1.49 2.87
C ILE A 20 -6.25 1.43 4.32
N SER A 21 -7.07 0.43 4.68
CA SER A 21 -7.54 0.25 6.05
C SER A 21 -6.39 -0.09 7.03
N LEU A 22 -5.39 -0.84 6.56
CA LEU A 22 -4.15 -1.14 7.29
C LEU A 22 -3.17 0.05 7.33
N GLY A 23 -3.49 1.17 6.70
CA GLY A 23 -2.66 2.37 6.68
C GLY A 23 -1.60 2.38 5.57
N ALA A 24 -1.79 1.60 4.50
CA ALA A 24 -0.89 1.60 3.35
C ALA A 24 -0.77 3.02 2.74
N ARG A 25 0.44 3.34 2.30
CA ARG A 25 0.74 4.61 1.61
C ARG A 25 0.49 4.46 0.12
N LEU A 26 0.26 5.59 -0.55
CA LEU A 26 -0.07 5.62 -1.98
C LEU A 26 0.99 4.93 -2.86
N GLN A 27 2.28 5.09 -2.55
CA GLN A 27 3.37 4.41 -3.27
C GLN A 27 3.28 2.88 -3.21
N MET A 28 2.90 2.33 -2.05
CA MET A 28 2.70 0.89 -1.88
C MET A 28 1.44 0.42 -2.63
N LEU A 29 0.36 1.20 -2.60
CA LEU A 29 -0.84 0.89 -3.36
C LEU A 29 -0.59 0.90 -4.88
N GLU A 30 0.27 1.81 -5.36
CA GLU A 30 0.66 1.90 -6.77
C GLU A 30 1.53 0.71 -7.21
N SER A 31 2.29 0.07 -6.31
CA SER A 31 3.07 -1.13 -6.63
C SER A 31 2.25 -2.43 -6.56
N GLU A 32 1.34 -2.53 -5.60
CA GLU A 32 0.56 -3.76 -5.34
C GLU A 32 -0.73 -3.87 -6.16
N THR A 33 -1.24 -2.76 -6.74
CA THR A 33 -2.52 -2.74 -7.45
C THR A 33 -2.37 -2.26 -8.90
N GLN A 34 -3.27 -2.73 -9.77
CA GLN A 34 -3.36 -2.27 -11.17
C GLN A 34 -4.26 -1.04 -11.36
N LEU A 35 -4.64 -0.39 -10.25
CA LEU A 35 -5.53 0.78 -10.26
C LEU A 35 -4.76 2.04 -10.66
N SER A 36 -5.43 2.92 -11.41
CA SER A 36 -4.83 4.22 -11.72
C SER A 36 -4.69 5.06 -10.45
N ARG A 37 -3.63 5.88 -10.41
CA ARG A 37 -3.36 6.82 -9.32
C ARG A 37 -4.57 7.67 -8.93
N GLY A 38 -5.35 8.12 -9.92
CA GLY A 38 -6.58 8.87 -9.69
C GLY A 38 -7.66 8.08 -8.94
N ARG A 39 -7.86 6.80 -9.30
CA ARG A 39 -8.80 5.90 -8.59
C ARG A 39 -8.33 5.65 -7.15
N LEU A 40 -7.03 5.41 -6.95
CA LEU A 40 -6.46 5.20 -5.62
C LEU A 40 -6.61 6.43 -4.70
N ILE A 41 -6.35 7.64 -5.21
CA ILE A 41 -6.54 8.88 -4.42
C ILE A 41 -8.01 9.07 -4.05
N LYS A 42 -8.94 8.77 -4.97
CA LYS A 42 -10.38 8.88 -4.70
C LYS A 42 -10.80 7.87 -3.62
N LEU A 43 -10.39 6.60 -3.78
CA LEU A 43 -10.66 5.53 -2.81
C LEU A 43 -10.09 5.83 -1.43
N TYR A 44 -8.86 6.37 -1.37
CA TYR A 44 -8.22 6.78 -0.12
C TYR A 44 -9.03 7.88 0.58
N LYS A 45 -9.49 8.89 -0.16
CA LYS A 45 -10.32 9.97 0.40
C LYS A 45 -11.67 9.47 0.89
N GLU A 46 -12.29 8.54 0.17
CA GLU A 46 -13.57 7.93 0.56
C GLU A 46 -13.43 7.15 1.87
N LEU A 47 -12.34 6.40 2.05
CA LEU A 47 -12.10 5.59 3.25
C LEU A 47 -11.57 6.36 4.46
N ARG A 48 -10.63 7.30 4.25
CA ARG A 48 -9.89 7.98 5.33
C ARG A 48 -10.34 9.42 5.56
N GLY A 49 -11.26 9.96 4.74
CA GLY A 49 -11.78 11.33 4.84
C GLY A 49 -10.76 12.44 4.57
N SER A 50 -9.51 12.09 4.27
CA SER A 50 -8.39 13.03 4.08
C SER A 50 -7.56 12.61 2.87
N PRO A 51 -6.86 13.56 2.21
CA PRO A 51 -5.97 13.21 1.10
C PRO A 51 -4.77 12.40 1.60
N PRO A 52 -4.23 11.48 0.78
CA PRO A 52 -3.03 10.73 1.14
C PRO A 52 -1.84 11.69 1.38
N PRO A 53 -0.93 11.36 2.31
CA PRO A 53 0.25 12.16 2.58
C PRO A 53 1.05 12.43 1.30
N LYS A 54 1.40 13.70 1.08
CA LYS A 54 2.23 14.10 -0.07
C LYS A 54 3.71 13.94 0.29
N GLY A 55 4.47 13.34 -0.60
CA GLY A 55 5.92 13.18 -0.47
C GLY A 55 6.40 11.76 -0.75
N MET A 56 7.63 11.63 -1.24
CA MET A 56 8.34 10.36 -1.28
C MET A 56 8.98 10.13 0.07
N LEU A 57 8.81 8.94 0.64
CA LEU A 57 9.70 8.56 1.73
C LEU A 57 11.02 8.08 1.13
N PRO A 58 12.15 8.50 1.69
CA PRO A 58 13.40 7.84 1.38
C PRO A 58 13.31 6.38 1.85
N PHE A 59 13.55 5.45 0.94
CA PHE A 59 13.81 4.07 1.30
C PHE A 59 15.31 3.96 1.59
N SER A 60 15.67 3.64 2.83
CA SER A 60 17.05 3.33 3.20
C SER A 60 17.09 2.07 4.04
N THR A 61 18.07 1.21 3.75
CA THR A 61 18.39 0.05 4.58
C THR A 61 18.83 0.47 5.99
N ASP A 62 19.34 1.69 6.16
CA ASP A 62 19.79 2.22 7.44
C ASP A 62 18.67 2.26 8.49
N TRP A 63 17.41 2.41 8.05
CA TRP A 63 16.26 2.40 8.95
C TRP A 63 16.15 1.08 9.72
N PHE A 64 16.52 -0.04 9.10
CA PHE A 64 16.48 -1.37 9.72
C PHE A 64 17.70 -1.67 10.60
N MET A 65 18.75 -0.85 10.56
CA MET A 65 19.97 -1.03 11.35
C MET A 65 19.86 -0.42 12.76
N THR A 66 18.82 0.38 13.01
CA THR A 66 18.54 0.94 14.33
C THR A 66 17.87 -0.12 15.21
N TRP A 67 18.33 -0.30 16.46
CA TRP A 67 18.01 -1.46 17.30
C TRP A 67 16.49 -1.73 17.48
N GLU A 68 15.68 -0.70 17.71
CA GLU A 68 14.23 -0.84 17.90
C GLU A 68 13.53 -1.28 16.60
N GLN A 69 13.84 -0.58 15.50
CA GLN A 69 13.31 -0.87 14.17
C GLN A 69 13.74 -2.25 13.71
N ASN A 70 14.97 -2.66 14.04
CA ASN A 70 15.52 -3.97 13.72
C ASN A 70 14.73 -5.10 14.40
N ILE A 71 14.38 -4.95 15.67
CA ILE A 71 13.58 -5.95 16.41
C ILE A 71 12.21 -6.10 15.75
N HIS A 72 11.54 -4.97 15.46
CA HIS A 72 10.21 -4.97 14.85
C HIS A 72 10.22 -5.56 13.44
N SER A 73 11.18 -5.17 12.61
CA SER A 73 11.30 -5.68 11.24
C SER A 73 11.68 -7.15 11.21
N SER A 74 12.57 -7.60 12.10
CA SER A 74 12.95 -9.01 12.20
C SER A 74 11.78 -9.87 12.65
N MET A 75 10.97 -9.40 13.61
CA MET A 75 9.76 -10.10 14.01
C MET A 75 8.77 -10.23 12.85
N PHE A 76 8.51 -9.14 12.13
CA PHE A 76 7.63 -9.16 10.96
C PHE A 76 8.15 -10.12 9.88
N TYR A 77 9.45 -10.08 9.58
CA TYR A 77 10.06 -10.92 8.56
C TYR A 77 9.97 -12.42 8.92
N ASN A 78 10.19 -12.78 10.19
CA ASN A 78 10.06 -14.17 10.64
C ASN A 78 8.62 -14.71 10.62
N ILE A 79 7.61 -13.83 10.75
CA ILE A 79 6.19 -14.22 10.62
C ILE A 79 5.82 -14.40 9.16
N TYR A 80 6.40 -13.61 8.27
CA TYR A 80 6.13 -13.64 6.85
C TYR A 80 6.85 -14.79 6.12
N ALA A 81 8.09 -15.09 6.52
CA ALA A 81 8.93 -16.15 5.95
C ALA A 81 8.37 -17.55 6.24
#